data_AF-A0A327KL12-F1
#
_entry.id   AF-A0A327KL12-F1
#
_cell.length_a   1.000
_cell.length_b   1.000
_cell.length_c   1.000
_cell.angle_alpha   90.00
_cell.angle_beta   90.00
_cell.angle_gamma   90.00
#
_symmetry.space_group_name_H-M   'P 1'
#
loop_
_entity.id
_entity.type
_entity.pdbx_description
1 polymer ?
#
loop_
_entity_poly.entity_id
_entity_poly.type
_entity_poly.pdbx_seq_one_letter_code
_entity_poly.pdbx_strand_id
1 'polypeptide(L)'
;MIDASTPRRGYPLPHEQNVAFEDAKRLKTALGRIDEDMQAALDREPPAASETAAGRVRLATAAEMTAGMDAHAVPAVARVAAFVAQRIADLVGTAPAALDTIVEIAEALKDNPAVIDALQAAIATKADASAVVNKAGGQILTGGFAAVSFDAGTKSSGTFTPDVALGNIQRVANGGAHALAPPAGDCSMWLRYTNVAGAGALTTAGFSLTTGSFSTAVGARHIVYIAKIDGDSHVHIAKVAG
;
A
#
# COMPACT_ATOMS: atom_id res chain seq x y z
N MET A 1 35.55 89.82 41.86
CA MET A 1 34.67 89.04 42.76
C MET A 1 34.96 87.58 42.45
N ILE A 2 35.72 86.90 43.31
CA ILE A 2 36.07 85.48 43.10
C ILE A 2 34.77 84.69 43.26
N ASP A 3 34.41 83.89 42.25
CA ASP A 3 33.20 83.07 42.27
C ASP A 3 33.26 82.11 43.47
N ALA A 4 32.30 82.19 44.38
CA ALA A 4 32.28 81.40 45.61
C ALA A 4 31.92 79.92 45.37
N SER A 5 31.70 79.51 44.10
CA SER A 5 31.15 78.21 43.75
C SER A 5 31.68 77.64 42.43
N THR A 6 31.45 76.34 42.21
CA THR A 6 31.84 75.66 40.97
C THR A 6 30.86 75.96 39.81
N PRO A 7 31.35 76.17 38.57
CA PRO A 7 30.52 76.68 37.46
C PRO A 7 29.34 75.81 37.00
N ARG A 8 29.33 74.51 37.28
CA ARG A 8 28.31 73.56 36.80
C ARG A 8 27.31 73.09 37.86
N ARG A 9 27.72 73.04 39.12
CA ARG A 9 26.95 72.43 40.22
C ARG A 9 26.85 73.31 41.47
N GLY A 10 27.44 74.51 41.43
CA GLY A 10 27.37 75.47 42.54
C GLY A 10 27.94 74.93 43.86
N TYR A 11 28.83 73.94 43.82
CA TYR A 11 29.53 73.48 45.02
C TYR A 11 30.46 74.58 45.52
N PRO A 12 30.53 74.84 46.84
CA PRO A 12 31.44 75.86 47.37
C PRO A 12 32.89 75.49 47.01
N LEU A 13 33.71 76.50 46.69
CA LEU A 13 35.14 76.30 46.49
C LEU A 13 35.87 76.07 47.83
N PRO A 14 37.07 75.47 47.83
CA PRO A 14 37.89 75.37 49.03
C PRO A 14 38.08 76.70 49.73
N HIS A 15 38.10 76.68 51.06
CA HIS A 15 38.35 77.89 51.85
C HIS A 15 39.71 78.48 51.45
N GLU A 16 39.81 79.80 51.27
CA GLU A 16 41.03 80.46 50.76
C GLU A 16 42.27 80.20 51.64
N GLN A 17 42.04 79.86 52.93
CA GLN A 17 43.07 79.51 53.91
C GLN A 17 43.20 78.00 54.18
N ASN A 18 42.53 77.13 53.40
CA ASN A 18 42.52 75.67 53.55
C ASN A 18 42.20 75.17 54.98
N VAL A 19 41.15 75.74 55.58
CA VAL A 19 40.73 75.36 56.94
C VAL A 19 40.02 74.01 56.88
N ALA A 20 40.67 72.97 57.42
CA ALA A 20 40.24 71.58 57.28
C ALA A 20 38.78 71.32 57.72
N PHE A 21 38.30 72.00 58.77
CA PHE A 21 36.92 71.83 59.26
C PHE A 21 35.86 72.36 58.27
N GLU A 22 36.11 73.51 57.65
CA GLU A 22 35.19 74.12 56.70
C GLU A 22 35.20 73.38 55.37
N ASP A 23 36.37 72.93 54.93
CA ASP A 23 36.51 72.07 53.75
C ASP A 23 35.85 70.70 53.95
N ALA A 24 35.94 70.11 55.15
CA ALA A 24 35.21 68.89 55.47
C ALA A 24 33.68 69.09 55.42
N LYS A 25 33.17 70.22 55.92
CA LYS A 25 31.74 70.57 55.86
C LYS A 25 31.26 70.77 54.41
N ARG A 26 32.08 71.41 53.58
CA ARG A 26 31.85 71.57 52.14
C ARG A 26 31.79 70.22 51.43
N LEU A 27 32.77 69.34 51.65
CA LEU A 27 32.80 68.00 51.08
C LEU A 27 31.59 67.17 51.49
N LYS A 28 31.19 67.21 52.78
CA LYS A 28 29.97 66.55 53.26
C LYS A 28 28.73 67.03 52.51
N THR A 29 28.62 68.33 52.29
CA THR A 29 27.48 68.93 51.56
C THR A 29 27.48 68.52 50.08
N ALA A 30 28.65 68.50 49.44
CA ALA A 30 28.78 68.07 48.05
C ALA A 30 28.45 66.57 47.88
N LEU A 31 28.91 65.73 48.81
CA LEU A 31 28.58 64.31 48.83
C LEU A 31 27.08 64.06 49.01
N GLY A 32 26.40 64.81 49.89
CA GLY A 32 24.95 64.72 50.04
C GLY A 32 24.19 65.04 48.76
N ARG A 33 24.62 66.06 48.00
CA ARG A 33 24.02 66.39 46.70
C ARG A 33 24.30 65.35 45.62
N ILE A 34 25.48 64.73 45.64
CA ILE A 34 25.80 63.61 44.73
C ILE A 34 24.91 62.40 45.06
N ASP A 35 24.67 62.15 46.34
CA ASP A 35 23.77 61.09 46.80
C ASP A 35 22.33 61.35 46.34
N GLU A 36 21.83 62.57 46.50
CA GLU A 36 20.52 63.00 45.99
C GLU A 36 20.41 62.83 44.46
N ASP A 37 21.43 63.23 43.69
CA ASP A 37 21.46 63.04 42.24
C ASP A 37 21.49 61.56 41.83
N MET A 38 22.27 60.75 42.54
CA MET A 38 22.36 59.32 42.29
C MET A 38 21.03 58.64 42.60
N GLN A 39 20.37 59.03 43.70
CA GLN A 39 19.04 58.56 44.07
C GLN A 39 18.01 58.98 43.01
N ALA A 40 18.03 60.24 42.55
CA ALA A 40 17.13 60.71 41.49
C ALA A 40 17.37 59.99 40.14
N ALA A 41 18.61 59.59 39.84
CA ALA A 41 18.92 58.82 38.65
C ALA A 41 18.45 57.35 38.76
N LEU A 42 18.55 56.76 39.95
CA LEU A 42 18.03 55.42 40.25
C LEU A 42 16.49 55.40 40.21
N ASP A 43 15.84 56.44 40.74
CA ASP A 43 14.38 56.58 40.75
C ASP A 43 13.81 56.90 39.34
N ARG A 44 14.65 57.35 38.40
CA ARG A 44 14.30 57.57 36.99
C ARG A 44 14.31 56.27 36.17
N GLU A 45 14.03 55.14 36.79
CA GLU A 45 13.88 53.89 36.08
C GLU A 45 12.70 54.01 35.11
N PRO A 46 12.90 53.82 33.79
CA PRO A 46 11.80 53.94 32.84
C PRO A 46 10.70 52.94 33.20
N PRO A 47 9.41 53.33 33.03
CA PRO A 47 8.31 52.43 33.32
C PRO A 47 8.40 51.17 32.46
N ALA A 48 7.68 50.12 32.87
CA ALA A 48 7.53 48.93 32.03
C ALA A 48 6.94 49.34 30.67
N ALA A 49 7.49 48.78 29.58
CA ALA A 49 6.96 49.05 28.24
C ALA A 49 5.51 48.58 28.12
N SER A 50 4.71 49.23 27.31
CA SER A 50 3.38 48.72 26.93
C SER A 50 3.22 48.74 25.41
N GLU A 51 2.10 48.22 24.92
CA GLU A 51 1.75 48.29 23.49
C GLU A 51 1.62 49.74 22.97
N THR A 52 1.45 50.72 23.86
CA THR A 52 1.22 52.13 23.48
C THR A 52 2.29 53.10 24.01
N ALA A 53 3.23 52.62 24.84
CA ALA A 53 4.24 53.46 25.45
C ALA A 53 5.61 52.76 25.51
N ALA A 54 6.66 53.48 25.13
CA ALA A 54 8.03 53.01 25.25
C ALA A 54 8.43 52.84 26.72
N GLY A 55 9.22 51.82 27.00
CA GLY A 55 9.70 51.49 28.35
C GLY A 55 10.70 50.35 28.31
N ARG A 56 11.02 49.79 29.49
CA ARG A 56 11.91 48.63 29.60
C ARG A 56 11.16 47.31 29.44
N VAL A 57 11.86 46.33 28.89
CA VAL A 57 11.44 44.93 28.77
C VAL A 57 12.56 44.03 29.27
N ARG A 58 12.22 42.82 29.72
CA ARG A 58 13.20 41.78 30.02
C ARG A 58 13.24 40.74 28.90
N LEU A 59 14.32 39.96 28.83
CA LEU A 59 14.36 38.79 27.96
C LEU A 59 13.49 37.68 28.55
N ALA A 60 12.64 37.08 27.72
CA ALA A 60 11.82 35.93 28.10
C ALA A 60 12.72 34.74 28.50
N THR A 61 12.29 33.96 29.48
CA THR A 61 12.92 32.70 29.90
C THR A 61 12.48 31.52 29.02
N ALA A 62 13.08 30.34 29.21
CA ALA A 62 12.80 29.19 28.34
C ALA A 62 11.43 28.58 28.65
N ALA A 63 11.03 28.60 29.92
CA ALA A 63 9.73 28.14 30.37
C ALA A 63 8.59 29.02 29.85
N GLU A 64 8.79 30.33 29.77
CA GLU A 64 7.78 31.27 29.27
C GLU A 64 7.48 31.08 27.77
N MET A 65 8.44 30.58 26.99
CA MET A 65 8.22 30.27 25.57
C MET A 65 7.19 29.15 25.35
N THR A 66 7.00 28.25 26.33
CA THR A 66 6.10 27.10 26.21
C THR A 66 4.82 27.26 27.01
N ALA A 67 4.87 27.95 28.16
CA ALA A 67 3.74 28.10 29.08
C ALA A 67 2.91 29.40 28.87
N GLY A 68 3.41 30.34 28.06
CA GLY A 68 2.83 31.67 27.87
C GLY A 68 3.78 32.76 28.38
N MET A 69 3.93 33.82 27.59
CA MET A 69 4.85 34.91 27.88
C MET A 69 4.15 36.05 28.62
N ASP A 70 4.86 36.63 29.58
CA ASP A 70 4.49 37.90 30.19
C ASP A 70 4.50 39.05 29.17
N ALA A 71 3.62 40.04 29.34
CA ALA A 71 3.45 41.15 28.41
C ALA A 71 4.72 42.04 28.29
N HIS A 72 5.63 41.97 29.27
CA HIS A 72 6.88 42.75 29.30
C HIS A 72 8.12 41.89 29.03
N ALA A 73 7.95 40.67 28.50
CA ALA A 73 9.02 39.76 28.14
C ALA A 73 9.18 39.65 26.62
N VAL A 74 10.39 39.90 26.11
CA VAL A 74 10.73 39.79 24.68
C VAL A 74 11.54 38.52 24.40
N PRO A 75 11.15 37.67 23.44
CA PRO A 75 11.91 36.48 23.10
C PRO A 75 13.18 36.83 22.32
N ALA A 76 14.31 36.24 22.73
CA ALA A 76 15.55 36.30 21.94
C ALA A 76 15.46 35.41 20.69
N VAL A 77 16.14 35.80 19.60
CA VAL A 77 16.13 35.06 18.31
C VAL A 77 16.46 33.57 18.48
N ALA A 78 17.46 33.24 19.30
CA ALA A 78 17.84 31.86 19.58
C ALA A 78 16.70 31.03 20.23
N ARG A 79 15.86 31.66 21.05
CA ARG A 79 14.72 31.01 21.71
C ARG A 79 13.59 30.75 20.73
N VAL A 80 13.34 31.69 19.81
CA VAL A 80 12.38 31.50 18.72
C VAL A 80 12.83 30.36 17.82
N ALA A 81 14.12 30.34 17.43
CA ALA A 81 14.67 29.25 16.63
C ALA A 81 14.53 27.88 17.30
N ALA A 82 14.84 27.78 18.60
CA ALA A 82 14.68 26.54 19.37
C ALA A 82 13.20 26.12 19.52
N PHE A 83 12.30 27.06 19.78
CA PHE A 83 10.87 26.80 19.87
C PHE A 83 10.30 26.32 18.53
N VAL A 84 10.66 26.98 17.43
CA VAL A 84 10.22 26.59 16.07
C VAL A 84 10.78 25.22 15.71
N ALA A 85 12.07 24.96 15.96
CA ALA A 85 12.66 23.64 15.74
C ALA A 85 11.97 22.56 16.56
N GLN A 86 11.64 22.84 17.83
CA GLN A 86 10.88 21.92 18.68
C GLN A 86 9.46 21.72 18.16
N ARG A 87 8.75 22.77 17.71
CA ARG A 87 7.40 22.62 17.15
C ARG A 87 7.39 21.90 15.81
N ILE A 88 8.43 22.06 15.00
CA ILE A 88 8.62 21.27 13.78
C ILE A 88 8.93 19.82 14.16
N ALA A 89 9.79 19.58 15.15
CA ALA A 89 10.08 18.24 15.63
C ALA A 89 8.86 17.57 16.32
N ASP A 90 8.04 18.33 17.02
CA ASP A 90 6.76 17.89 17.57
C ASP A 90 5.83 17.57 16.40
N LEU A 91 5.64 18.47 15.44
CA LEU A 91 4.76 18.25 14.28
C LEU A 91 5.22 17.08 13.39
N VAL A 92 6.53 16.89 13.23
CA VAL A 92 7.13 15.80 12.44
C VAL A 92 7.17 14.50 13.24
N GLY A 93 7.45 14.56 14.54
CA GLY A 93 7.45 13.42 15.47
C GLY A 93 6.05 13.00 15.94
N THR A 94 5.05 13.86 15.73
CA THR A 94 3.62 13.57 15.87
C THR A 94 2.91 13.68 14.52
N ALA A 95 3.63 13.56 13.39
CA ALA A 95 2.99 13.49 12.09
C ALA A 95 1.93 12.40 12.18
N PRO A 96 0.64 12.70 11.91
CA PRO A 96 -0.43 11.74 12.11
C PRO A 96 -0.07 10.44 11.40
N ALA A 97 -0.25 9.31 12.07
CA ALA A 97 -0.15 7.94 11.54
C ALA A 97 -0.43 7.83 10.02
N ALA A 98 -1.53 8.47 9.59
CA ALA A 98 -1.96 8.61 8.21
C ALA A 98 -1.01 9.32 7.20
N LEU A 99 0.17 9.81 7.59
CA LEU A 99 1.20 10.34 6.69
C LEU A 99 2.54 9.57 6.77
N ASP A 100 2.64 8.55 7.64
CA ASP A 100 3.67 7.48 7.60
C ASP A 100 3.13 6.23 6.88
N THR A 101 2.33 6.46 5.84
CA THR A 101 1.49 5.44 5.22
C THR A 101 2.27 4.26 4.67
N ILE A 102 3.52 4.46 4.22
CA ILE A 102 4.32 3.36 3.68
C ILE A 102 4.83 2.45 4.81
N VAL A 103 5.26 3.00 5.94
CA VAL A 103 5.70 2.18 7.09
C VAL A 103 4.50 1.51 7.73
N GLU A 104 3.38 2.22 7.92
CA GLU A 104 2.17 1.63 8.50
C GLU A 104 1.55 0.55 7.61
N ILE A 105 1.56 0.73 6.29
CA ILE A 105 1.11 -0.33 5.36
C ILE A 105 2.07 -1.52 5.42
N ALA A 106 3.38 -1.29 5.49
CA ALA A 106 4.36 -2.37 5.60
C ALA A 106 4.23 -3.14 6.93
N GLU A 107 4.02 -2.43 8.04
CA GLU A 107 3.76 -3.01 9.35
C GLU A 107 2.41 -3.74 9.39
N ALA A 108 1.34 -3.14 8.87
CA ALA A 108 0.02 -3.78 8.80
C ALA A 108 0.02 -5.04 7.92
N LEU A 109 0.81 -5.07 6.84
CA LEU A 109 1.03 -6.27 6.03
C LEU A 109 1.83 -7.32 6.80
N LYS A 110 2.94 -6.91 7.45
CA LYS A 110 3.80 -7.79 8.25
C LYS A 110 3.05 -8.43 9.42
N ASP A 111 2.22 -7.67 10.11
CA ASP A 111 1.44 -8.12 11.27
C ASP A 111 0.20 -8.92 10.87
N ASN A 112 -0.10 -9.01 9.56
CA ASN A 112 -1.21 -9.79 9.02
C ASN A 112 -0.70 -10.91 8.08
N PRO A 113 -0.05 -11.96 8.63
CA PRO A 113 0.50 -13.05 7.84
C PRO A 113 -0.57 -13.77 7.01
N ALA A 114 -1.83 -13.79 7.48
CA ALA A 114 -2.94 -14.38 6.72
C ALA A 114 -3.21 -13.65 5.39
N VAL A 115 -3.04 -12.32 5.33
CA VAL A 115 -3.15 -11.55 4.08
C VAL A 115 -1.98 -11.86 3.15
N ILE A 116 -0.76 -11.96 3.68
CA ILE A 116 0.43 -12.35 2.90
C ILE A 116 0.25 -13.76 2.33
N ASP A 117 -0.19 -14.72 3.13
CA ASP A 117 -0.44 -16.10 2.72
C ASP A 117 -1.53 -16.17 1.65
N ALA A 118 -2.61 -15.41 1.82
CA ALA A 118 -3.68 -15.32 0.82
C ALA A 118 -3.19 -14.75 -0.51
N LEU A 119 -2.35 -13.71 -0.49
CA LEU A 119 -1.74 -13.14 -1.69
C LEU A 119 -0.78 -14.13 -2.36
N GLN A 120 0.06 -14.80 -1.59
CA GLN A 120 0.97 -15.83 -2.10
C GLN A 120 0.21 -16.99 -2.74
N ALA A 121 -0.85 -17.48 -2.09
CA ALA A 121 -1.71 -18.53 -2.64
C ALA A 121 -2.42 -18.07 -3.93
N ALA A 122 -2.92 -16.83 -3.97
CA ALA A 122 -3.57 -16.27 -5.16
C ALA A 122 -2.60 -16.10 -6.34
N ILE A 123 -1.34 -15.79 -6.07
CA ILE A 123 -0.29 -15.67 -7.10
C ILE A 123 0.16 -17.06 -7.56
N ALA A 124 0.38 -17.99 -6.63
CA ALA A 124 0.81 -19.36 -6.95
C ALA A 124 -0.22 -20.14 -7.77
N THR A 125 -1.50 -19.75 -7.73
CA THR A 125 -2.56 -20.33 -8.56
C THR A 125 -2.68 -19.71 -9.94
N LYS A 126 -1.90 -18.66 -10.26
CA LYS A 126 -1.82 -18.13 -11.63
C LYS A 126 -0.97 -19.07 -12.48
N ALA A 127 -1.58 -19.67 -13.49
CA ALA A 127 -0.84 -20.37 -14.53
C ALA A 127 -0.10 -19.36 -15.42
N ASP A 128 1.08 -19.73 -15.91
CA ASP A 128 1.80 -18.93 -16.91
C ASP A 128 0.93 -18.71 -18.14
N ALA A 129 1.03 -17.52 -18.75
CA ALA A 129 0.26 -17.19 -19.96
C ALA A 129 0.56 -18.17 -21.12
N SER A 130 1.76 -18.74 -21.15
CA SER A 130 2.17 -19.79 -22.10
C SER A 130 1.58 -21.17 -21.79
N ALA A 131 1.06 -21.38 -20.58
CA ALA A 131 0.50 -22.65 -20.11
C ALA A 131 -1.04 -22.70 -20.18
N VAL A 132 -1.70 -21.63 -20.66
CA VAL A 132 -3.17 -21.55 -20.73
C VAL A 132 -3.66 -21.28 -22.15
N VAL A 133 -4.74 -21.96 -22.53
CA VAL A 133 -5.56 -21.57 -23.69
C VAL A 133 -6.70 -20.71 -23.14
N ASN A 134 -6.76 -19.43 -23.53
CA ASN A 134 -7.87 -18.55 -23.15
C ASN A 134 -9.21 -19.11 -23.64
N LYS A 135 -10.22 -19.02 -22.78
CA LYS A 135 -11.62 -19.34 -23.11
C LYS A 135 -12.27 -18.32 -24.04
N ALA A 136 -11.63 -17.17 -24.26
CA ALA A 136 -12.08 -16.16 -25.20
C ALA A 136 -11.83 -16.60 -26.66
N GLY A 137 -12.69 -16.16 -27.58
CA GLY A 137 -12.53 -16.44 -29.00
C GLY A 137 -11.30 -15.74 -29.62
N GLY A 138 -10.94 -16.14 -30.84
CA GLY A 138 -9.83 -15.52 -31.61
C GLY A 138 -8.45 -16.09 -31.33
N GLN A 139 -8.35 -17.24 -30.64
CA GLN A 139 -7.08 -17.91 -30.37
C GLN A 139 -6.48 -18.47 -31.66
N ILE A 140 -5.28 -18.01 -32.02
CA ILE A 140 -4.45 -18.60 -33.07
C ILE A 140 -3.34 -19.38 -32.37
N LEU A 141 -3.34 -20.70 -32.53
CA LEU A 141 -2.29 -21.56 -31.99
C LEU A 141 -1.11 -21.57 -32.97
N THR A 142 -0.04 -20.85 -32.64
CA THR A 142 1.20 -20.83 -33.44
C THR A 142 2.04 -22.11 -33.26
N GLY A 143 1.73 -22.93 -32.25
CA GLY A 143 2.32 -24.24 -32.01
C GLY A 143 1.25 -25.35 -31.92
N GLY A 144 1.70 -26.61 -31.94
CA GLY A 144 0.82 -27.76 -31.74
C GLY A 144 0.47 -28.01 -30.28
N PHE A 145 -0.64 -28.71 -30.03
CA PHE A 145 -0.99 -29.24 -28.71
C PHE A 145 -1.12 -30.76 -28.78
N ALA A 146 -0.64 -31.46 -27.76
CA ALA A 146 -0.92 -32.88 -27.57
C ALA A 146 -2.16 -33.05 -26.69
N ALA A 147 -2.92 -34.11 -26.91
CA ALA A 147 -4.03 -34.49 -26.05
C ALA A 147 -3.74 -35.86 -25.42
N VAL A 148 -3.92 -35.95 -24.10
CA VAL A 148 -3.96 -37.25 -23.42
C VAL A 148 -5.35 -37.83 -23.63
N SER A 149 -5.42 -39.06 -24.13
CA SER A 149 -6.69 -39.71 -24.36
C SER A 149 -7.37 -40.08 -23.03
N PHE A 150 -8.61 -39.63 -22.82
CA PHE A 150 -9.41 -40.04 -21.68
C PHE A 150 -9.85 -41.51 -21.80
N ASP A 151 -9.83 -42.25 -20.70
CA ASP A 151 -10.32 -43.62 -20.67
C ASP A 151 -11.78 -43.65 -20.21
N ALA A 152 -12.70 -43.84 -21.15
CA ALA A 152 -14.12 -43.92 -20.85
C ALA A 152 -14.53 -45.31 -20.30
N GLY A 153 -13.59 -46.24 -20.16
CA GLY A 153 -13.82 -47.58 -19.63
C GLY A 153 -14.62 -48.50 -20.55
N THR A 154 -15.13 -49.59 -19.98
CA THR A 154 -15.90 -50.62 -20.69
C THR A 154 -17.38 -50.29 -20.71
N LYS A 155 -18.01 -50.41 -21.88
CA LYS A 155 -19.46 -50.31 -22.06
C LYS A 155 -20.00 -51.69 -22.45
N SER A 156 -20.92 -52.20 -21.62
CA SER A 156 -21.51 -53.54 -21.78
C SER A 156 -22.99 -53.52 -22.12
N SER A 157 -23.68 -52.42 -21.82
CA SER A 157 -25.11 -52.21 -22.10
C SER A 157 -25.47 -50.73 -22.08
N GLY A 158 -26.73 -50.42 -22.42
CA GLY A 158 -27.29 -49.08 -22.28
C GLY A 158 -26.86 -48.10 -23.38
N THR A 159 -26.82 -46.82 -23.04
CA THR A 159 -26.42 -45.74 -23.95
C THR A 159 -25.17 -45.05 -23.39
N PHE A 160 -24.13 -44.95 -24.21
CA PHE A 160 -22.97 -44.14 -23.92
C PHE A 160 -23.07 -42.79 -24.65
N THR A 161 -23.07 -41.72 -23.86
CA THR A 161 -22.97 -40.33 -24.35
C THR A 161 -21.60 -39.81 -23.96
N PRO A 162 -20.67 -39.63 -24.92
CA PRO A 162 -19.34 -39.11 -24.61
C PRO A 162 -19.40 -37.69 -24.05
N ASP A 163 -18.65 -37.43 -22.98
CA ASP A 163 -18.56 -36.10 -22.36
C ASP A 163 -17.35 -35.33 -22.89
N VAL A 164 -17.61 -34.25 -23.63
CA VAL A 164 -16.59 -33.37 -24.21
C VAL A 164 -15.72 -32.68 -23.15
N ALA A 165 -16.24 -32.49 -21.93
CA ALA A 165 -15.50 -31.86 -20.84
C ALA A 165 -14.36 -32.74 -20.30
N LEU A 166 -14.45 -34.06 -20.51
CA LEU A 166 -13.40 -35.02 -20.12
C LEU A 166 -12.28 -35.12 -21.18
N GLY A 167 -12.44 -34.47 -22.33
CA GLY A 167 -11.47 -34.38 -23.40
C GLY A 167 -12.03 -34.85 -24.74
N ASN A 168 -11.60 -34.19 -25.82
CA ASN A 168 -12.06 -34.49 -27.18
C ASN A 168 -11.44 -35.77 -27.77
N ILE A 169 -10.43 -36.37 -27.13
CA ILE A 169 -9.87 -37.67 -27.53
C ILE A 169 -10.15 -38.66 -26.40
N GLN A 170 -10.91 -39.72 -26.69
CA GLN A 170 -11.24 -40.75 -25.70
C GLN A 170 -11.04 -42.17 -26.23
N ARG A 171 -10.96 -43.14 -25.32
CA ARG A 171 -10.86 -44.56 -25.62
C ARG A 171 -11.96 -45.30 -24.89
N VAL A 172 -12.55 -46.27 -25.56
CA VAL A 172 -13.69 -47.04 -25.07
C VAL A 172 -13.46 -48.51 -25.34
N ALA A 173 -13.75 -49.36 -24.35
CA ALA A 173 -13.83 -50.80 -24.55
C ALA A 173 -15.29 -51.19 -24.82
N ASN A 174 -15.55 -51.82 -25.97
CA ASN A 174 -16.85 -52.44 -26.25
C ASN A 174 -16.87 -53.85 -25.66
N GLY A 175 -17.56 -54.01 -24.54
CA GLY A 175 -17.73 -55.28 -23.83
C GLY A 175 -19.16 -55.82 -23.85
N GLY A 176 -20.02 -55.29 -24.74
CA GLY A 176 -21.42 -55.74 -24.87
C GLY A 176 -22.25 -54.79 -25.73
N ALA A 177 -23.44 -55.21 -26.13
CA ALA A 177 -24.29 -54.44 -27.03
C ALA A 177 -24.78 -53.16 -26.36
N HIS A 178 -24.52 -52.00 -26.96
CA HIS A 178 -24.91 -50.68 -26.44
C HIS A 178 -25.08 -49.66 -27.55
N ALA A 179 -25.76 -48.55 -27.25
CA ALA A 179 -25.89 -47.42 -28.15
C ALA A 179 -24.78 -46.39 -27.89
N LEU A 180 -24.20 -45.85 -28.96
CA LEU A 180 -23.42 -44.62 -28.92
C LEU A 180 -24.35 -43.47 -29.30
N ALA A 181 -24.47 -42.48 -28.43
CA ALA A 181 -25.27 -41.28 -28.64
C ALA A 181 -24.38 -40.07 -28.97
N PRO A 182 -24.90 -39.04 -29.67
CA PRO A 182 -24.18 -37.80 -29.86
C PRO A 182 -23.92 -37.10 -28.51
N PRO A 183 -22.78 -36.40 -28.35
CA PRO A 183 -22.51 -35.57 -27.17
C PRO A 183 -23.59 -34.53 -26.91
N ALA A 184 -23.71 -34.06 -25.67
CA ALA A 184 -24.74 -33.11 -25.28
C ALA A 184 -24.55 -31.71 -25.91
N GLY A 185 -23.31 -31.26 -26.09
CA GLY A 185 -22.97 -29.95 -26.64
C GLY A 185 -22.24 -30.03 -27.98
N ASP A 186 -22.11 -28.87 -28.62
CA ASP A 186 -21.39 -28.73 -29.89
C ASP A 186 -19.92 -29.07 -29.73
N CYS A 187 -19.39 -29.88 -30.64
CA CYS A 187 -18.07 -30.45 -30.50
C CYS A 187 -17.48 -31.03 -31.79
N SER A 188 -16.17 -31.23 -31.75
CA SER A 188 -15.44 -32.18 -32.59
C SER A 188 -14.67 -33.11 -31.68
N MET A 189 -14.99 -34.41 -31.71
CA MET A 189 -14.38 -35.40 -30.83
C MET A 189 -14.07 -36.71 -31.53
N TRP A 190 -13.02 -37.38 -31.07
CA TRP A 190 -12.52 -38.64 -31.62
C TRP A 190 -12.52 -39.70 -30.53
N LEU A 191 -13.12 -40.86 -30.81
CA LEU A 191 -13.13 -42.02 -29.92
C LEU A 191 -12.34 -43.16 -30.55
N ARG A 192 -11.57 -43.88 -29.75
CA ARG A 192 -11.06 -45.20 -30.13
C ARG A 192 -11.89 -46.28 -29.44
N TYR A 193 -12.70 -46.98 -30.21
CA TYR A 193 -13.38 -48.19 -29.75
C TYR A 193 -12.52 -49.43 -29.96
N THR A 194 -12.34 -50.23 -28.92
CA THR A 194 -11.73 -51.56 -29.00
C THR A 194 -12.75 -52.61 -28.58
N ASN A 195 -13.04 -53.57 -29.45
CA ASN A 195 -13.88 -54.71 -29.09
C ASN A 195 -13.10 -55.66 -28.18
N VAL A 196 -13.59 -55.86 -26.96
CA VAL A 196 -13.01 -56.80 -26.00
C VAL A 196 -13.81 -58.10 -25.96
N ALA A 197 -13.44 -59.04 -25.08
CA ALA A 197 -14.25 -60.23 -24.85
C ALA A 197 -15.68 -59.83 -24.44
N GLY A 198 -16.69 -60.41 -25.08
CA GLY A 198 -18.09 -60.05 -24.87
C GLY A 198 -18.58 -58.85 -25.71
N ALA A 199 -17.77 -58.31 -26.63
CA ALA A 199 -18.17 -57.24 -27.54
C ALA A 199 -19.51 -57.55 -28.24
N GLY A 200 -20.43 -56.58 -28.19
CA GLY A 200 -21.73 -56.67 -28.85
C GLY A 200 -21.87 -55.66 -29.99
N ALA A 201 -23.03 -55.66 -30.63
CA ALA A 201 -23.36 -54.68 -31.67
C ALA A 201 -23.48 -53.28 -31.08
N LEU A 202 -22.86 -52.29 -31.74
CA LEU A 202 -23.08 -50.88 -31.43
C LEU A 202 -24.10 -50.29 -32.39
N THR A 203 -25.01 -49.47 -31.84
CA THR A 203 -25.94 -48.68 -32.63
C THR A 203 -25.64 -47.19 -32.49
N THR A 204 -25.91 -46.42 -33.55
CA THR A 204 -25.70 -44.96 -33.61
C THR A 204 -26.98 -44.24 -33.99
N ALA A 205 -28.14 -44.81 -33.67
CA ALA A 205 -29.45 -44.29 -34.09
C ALA A 205 -29.77 -42.88 -33.56
N GLY A 206 -29.05 -42.40 -32.53
CA GLY A 206 -29.19 -41.05 -32.01
C GLY A 206 -28.49 -39.96 -32.83
N PHE A 207 -27.66 -40.32 -33.83
CA PHE A 207 -27.00 -39.35 -34.70
C PHE A 207 -27.85 -38.98 -35.90
N SER A 208 -27.81 -37.71 -36.33
CA SER A 208 -28.50 -37.24 -37.55
C SER A 208 -27.95 -37.94 -38.80
N LEU A 209 -26.64 -38.21 -38.83
CA LEU A 209 -25.96 -38.93 -39.90
C LEU A 209 -24.98 -39.95 -39.34
N THR A 210 -25.03 -41.18 -39.84
CA THR A 210 -24.03 -42.21 -39.59
C THR A 210 -23.34 -42.58 -40.89
N THR A 211 -22.02 -42.68 -40.87
CA THR A 211 -21.22 -43.18 -41.99
C THR A 211 -20.20 -44.21 -41.51
N GLY A 212 -19.91 -45.21 -42.33
CA GLY A 212 -19.12 -46.36 -41.91
C GLY A 212 -19.90 -47.29 -40.98
N SER A 213 -19.23 -48.31 -40.45
CA SER A 213 -19.86 -49.34 -39.62
C SER A 213 -18.89 -49.94 -38.62
N PHE A 214 -19.38 -50.28 -37.43
CA PHE A 214 -18.62 -51.08 -36.47
C PHE A 214 -18.53 -52.54 -36.95
N SER A 215 -17.36 -53.15 -36.74
CA SER A 215 -17.21 -54.59 -36.73
C SER A 215 -17.59 -55.13 -35.35
N THR A 216 -18.10 -56.36 -35.30
CA THR A 216 -18.33 -57.12 -34.06
C THR A 216 -17.17 -58.05 -33.70
N ALA A 217 -16.14 -58.14 -34.54
CA ALA A 217 -15.00 -59.02 -34.28
C ALA A 217 -14.25 -58.59 -33.01
N VAL A 218 -14.00 -59.54 -32.11
CA VAL A 218 -13.17 -59.31 -30.92
C VAL A 218 -11.77 -58.87 -31.36
N GLY A 219 -11.20 -57.88 -30.69
CA GLY A 219 -9.93 -57.25 -31.04
C GLY A 219 -10.01 -56.19 -32.14
N ALA A 220 -11.13 -56.07 -32.85
CA ALA A 220 -11.30 -55.01 -33.84
C ALA A 220 -11.26 -53.62 -33.16
N ARG A 221 -10.54 -52.70 -33.79
CA ARG A 221 -10.41 -51.31 -33.34
C ARG A 221 -11.03 -50.37 -34.37
N HIS A 222 -11.68 -49.32 -33.89
CA HIS A 222 -12.32 -48.32 -34.73
C HIS A 222 -11.97 -46.92 -34.21
N ILE A 223 -11.61 -46.02 -35.11
CA ILE A 223 -11.58 -44.58 -34.83
C ILE A 223 -12.93 -44.03 -35.25
N VAL A 224 -13.59 -43.36 -34.31
CA VAL A 224 -14.92 -42.81 -34.46
C VAL A 224 -14.81 -41.30 -34.37
N TYR A 225 -15.14 -40.62 -35.47
CA TYR A 225 -15.14 -39.16 -35.54
C TYR A 225 -16.56 -38.68 -35.32
N ILE A 226 -16.74 -37.77 -34.38
CA ILE A 226 -18.04 -37.20 -34.06
C ILE A 226 -17.96 -35.69 -34.20
N ALA A 227 -18.93 -35.13 -34.91
CA ALA A 227 -19.22 -33.71 -34.92
C ALA A 227 -20.66 -33.48 -34.44
N LYS A 228 -20.86 -32.43 -33.65
CA LYS A 228 -22.18 -31.91 -33.31
C LYS A 228 -22.16 -30.39 -33.42
N ILE A 229 -23.12 -29.82 -34.12
CA ILE A 229 -23.23 -28.38 -34.37
C ILE A 229 -24.72 -28.02 -34.38
N ASP A 230 -25.14 -27.11 -33.50
CA ASP A 230 -26.49 -26.56 -33.44
C ASP A 230 -27.61 -27.62 -33.52
N GLY A 231 -27.42 -28.74 -32.81
CA GLY A 231 -28.37 -29.86 -32.77
C GLY A 231 -28.09 -30.98 -33.78
N ASP A 232 -27.58 -30.68 -34.98
CA ASP A 232 -27.20 -31.68 -35.97
C ASP A 232 -25.95 -32.45 -35.54
N SER A 233 -25.90 -33.76 -35.83
CA SER A 233 -24.80 -34.62 -35.41
C SER A 233 -24.41 -35.65 -36.47
N HIS A 234 -23.11 -35.84 -36.64
CA HIS A 234 -22.53 -36.82 -37.55
C HIS A 234 -21.56 -37.72 -36.80
N VAL A 235 -21.65 -39.02 -37.07
CA VAL A 235 -20.65 -40.01 -36.68
C VAL A 235 -20.06 -40.70 -37.91
N HIS A 236 -18.72 -40.73 -37.98
CA HIS A 236 -17.98 -41.51 -38.96
C HIS A 236 -17.17 -42.60 -38.28
N ILE A 237 -17.38 -43.85 -38.69
CA ILE A 237 -16.75 -45.03 -38.09
C ILE A 237 -15.73 -45.61 -39.08
N ALA A 238 -14.45 -45.48 -38.75
CA ALA A 238 -13.35 -46.02 -39.53
C ALA A 238 -12.69 -47.19 -38.79
N LYS A 239 -12.68 -48.38 -39.40
CA LYS A 239 -11.97 -49.54 -38.87
C LYS A 239 -10.45 -49.33 -39.01
N VAL A 240 -9.71 -49.56 -37.93
CA VAL A 240 -8.24 -49.55 -37.95
C VAL A 240 -7.77 -50.87 -38.55
N ALA A 241 -6.93 -50.79 -39.58
CA ALA A 241 -6.27 -51.97 -40.12
C ALA A 241 -5.44 -52.65 -39.01
N GLY A 242 -5.64 -53.95 -38.86
CA GLY A 242 -4.95 -54.80 -37.89
C GLY A 242 -3.51 -55.04 -38.30
#